data_AF-A0A8S9GZC8-F1
#
_entry.id   AF-A0A8S9GZC8-F1
#
_cell.length_a   1.000
_cell.length_b   1.000
_cell.length_c   1.000
_cell.angle_alpha   90.00
_cell.angle_beta   90.00
_cell.angle_gamma   90.00
#
_symmetry.space_group_name_H-M   'P 1'
#
loop_
_entity.id
_entity.type
_entity.pdbx_description
1 polymer ?
#
loop_
_entity_poly.entity_id
_entity_poly.type
_entity_poly.pdbx_seq_one_letter_code
_entity_poly.pdbx_strand_id
1 'polypeptide(L)'
;MLWPDKFQNKTNGVTPRRWIRFCNPYLSDIITNWIGTEDWVLNTEKLAELRKFADDEDLQSEWRAAKKKNKLKVVSLIKERTGYTVNPDAMFDIQIKRIHEYKRQLLNILGIVYRYKKMKEMSASEREKAFVPRVCIFGGKAFATYVQAKRIVKFITDVGSTINHDPEIGDLLKVRSLLLCILDMLVLIMFSADNLHNPSLKSDISVLWKWIHIL
;
A
#
# COMPACT_ATOMS: atom_id res chain seq x y z
N MET A 1 18.05 -28.80 -27.32
CA MET A 1 18.57 -27.66 -26.53
C MET A 1 20.01 -27.99 -26.13
N LEU A 2 20.97 -27.08 -26.33
CA LEU A 2 22.41 -27.40 -26.21
C LEU A 2 22.92 -27.56 -24.77
N TRP A 3 22.31 -26.90 -23.77
CA TRP A 3 22.63 -27.08 -22.33
C TRP A 3 21.40 -26.86 -21.45
N PRO A 4 20.57 -27.89 -21.25
CA PRO A 4 19.34 -27.77 -20.44
C PRO A 4 19.63 -27.41 -18.97
N ASP A 5 20.73 -27.91 -18.39
CA ASP A 5 21.05 -27.74 -16.97
C ASP A 5 21.44 -26.30 -16.58
N LYS A 6 21.67 -25.42 -17.56
CA LYS A 6 21.95 -24.00 -17.32
C LYS A 6 20.69 -23.20 -16.96
N PHE A 7 19.50 -23.70 -17.28
CA PHE A 7 18.25 -23.00 -16.99
C PHE A 7 17.83 -23.27 -15.55
N GLN A 8 17.95 -22.26 -14.69
CA GLN A 8 17.51 -22.32 -13.30
C GLN A 8 16.58 -21.16 -12.98
N ASN A 9 15.72 -21.36 -11.97
CA ASN A 9 14.90 -20.31 -11.39
C ASN A 9 15.28 -20.12 -9.92
N LYS A 10 15.44 -18.86 -9.49
CA LYS A 10 15.62 -18.47 -8.09
C LYS A 10 14.61 -17.39 -7.79
N THR A 11 13.60 -17.71 -6.99
CA THR A 11 12.56 -16.76 -6.61
C THR A 11 13.15 -15.68 -5.71
N ASN A 12 12.82 -14.41 -6.01
CA ASN A 12 13.26 -13.29 -5.19
C ASN A 12 12.64 -13.35 -3.78
N GLY A 13 13.43 -12.99 -2.78
CA GLY A 13 12.99 -12.83 -1.38
C GLY A 13 13.29 -11.42 -0.87
N VAL A 14 12.70 -11.08 0.29
CA VAL A 14 13.07 -9.87 1.05
C VAL A 14 13.39 -10.25 2.49
N THR A 15 14.31 -9.53 3.12
CA THR A 15 14.73 -9.83 4.49
C THR A 15 13.66 -9.46 5.52
N PRO A 16 13.18 -10.40 6.36
CA PRO A 16 12.13 -10.14 7.37
C PRO A 16 12.64 -9.20 8.48
N ARG A 17 13.97 -9.10 8.68
CA ARG A 17 14.58 -8.22 9.68
C ARG A 17 14.27 -6.75 9.37
N ARG A 18 14.52 -6.31 8.12
CA ARG A 18 14.20 -4.95 7.70
C ARG A 18 12.71 -4.76 7.45
N TRP A 19 12.08 -5.71 6.77
CA TRP A 19 10.72 -5.58 6.24
C TRP A 19 9.62 -6.06 7.19
N ILE A 20 9.93 -6.46 8.42
CA ILE A 20 8.91 -6.64 9.46
C ILE A 20 9.47 -6.12 10.78
N ARG A 21 10.57 -6.73 11.26
CA ARG A 21 11.07 -6.49 12.62
C ARG A 21 11.36 -5.03 12.94
N PHE A 22 12.22 -4.38 12.15
CA PHE A 22 12.66 -3.02 12.45
C PHE A 22 11.68 -1.94 12.00
N CYS A 23 10.92 -2.20 10.95
CA CYS A 23 10.05 -1.21 10.37
C CYS A 23 8.66 -1.14 10.99
N ASN A 24 8.19 -2.26 11.54
CA ASN A 24 6.88 -2.39 12.13
C ASN A 24 7.01 -3.04 13.51
N PRO A 25 7.61 -2.33 14.49
CA PRO A 25 7.84 -2.86 15.82
C PRO A 25 6.53 -3.30 16.48
N TYR A 26 5.45 -2.53 16.32
CA TYR A 26 4.13 -2.89 16.86
C TYR A 26 3.64 -4.25 16.36
N LEU A 27 3.72 -4.51 15.06
CA LEU A 27 3.33 -5.82 14.52
C LEU A 27 4.30 -6.92 14.95
N SER A 28 5.58 -6.59 15.04
CA SER A 28 6.61 -7.55 15.41
C SER A 28 6.43 -8.06 16.84
N ASP A 29 6.01 -7.17 17.75
CA ASP A 29 5.74 -7.52 19.13
C ASP A 29 4.49 -8.40 19.22
N ILE A 30 3.43 -8.09 18.46
CA ILE A 30 2.24 -8.96 18.34
C ILE A 30 2.63 -10.34 17.82
N ILE A 31 3.36 -10.42 16.70
CA ILE A 31 3.81 -11.71 16.13
C ILE A 31 4.61 -12.51 17.17
N THR A 32 5.53 -11.85 17.88
CA THR A 32 6.38 -12.50 18.89
C THR A 32 5.55 -13.03 20.06
N ASN A 33 4.54 -12.28 20.51
CA ASN A 33 3.66 -12.69 21.61
C ASN A 33 2.80 -13.89 21.23
N TRP A 34 2.17 -13.86 20.06
CA TRP A 34 1.25 -14.92 19.61
C TRP A 34 1.97 -16.20 19.18
N ILE A 35 3.19 -16.10 18.63
CA ILE A 35 4.04 -17.27 18.33
C ILE A 35 4.80 -17.73 19.59
N GLY A 36 4.97 -16.86 20.59
CA GLY A 36 5.70 -17.13 21.84
C GLY A 36 7.23 -17.05 21.72
N THR A 37 7.77 -16.63 20.58
CA THR A 37 9.22 -16.49 20.36
C THR A 37 9.53 -15.50 19.24
N GLU A 38 10.67 -14.80 19.33
CA GLU A 38 11.18 -13.92 18.26
C GLU A 38 11.91 -14.71 17.15
N ASP A 39 12.07 -16.02 17.29
CA ASP A 39 12.81 -16.86 16.34
C ASP A 39 12.23 -16.83 14.90
N TRP A 40 10.97 -16.39 14.72
CA TRP A 40 10.39 -16.14 13.41
C TRP A 40 11.19 -15.12 12.58
N VAL A 41 11.94 -14.23 13.24
CA VAL A 41 12.80 -13.25 12.56
C VAL A 41 13.90 -13.97 11.78
N LEU A 42 14.44 -15.08 12.30
CA LEU A 42 15.42 -15.94 11.61
C LEU A 42 14.73 -17.00 10.76
N ASN A 43 13.78 -17.72 11.35
CA ASN A 43 13.04 -18.86 10.81
C ASN A 43 11.60 -18.45 10.44
N THR A 44 11.45 -17.77 9.30
CA THR A 44 10.16 -17.17 8.88
C THR A 44 9.03 -18.17 8.64
N GLU A 45 9.32 -19.46 8.54
CA GLU A 45 8.30 -20.51 8.43
C GLU A 45 7.39 -20.57 9.65
N LYS A 46 7.88 -20.15 10.83
CA LYS A 46 7.09 -20.04 12.06
C LYS A 46 5.91 -19.08 11.96
N LEU A 47 5.94 -18.12 11.03
CA LEU A 47 4.80 -17.24 10.76
C LEU A 47 3.55 -18.03 10.32
N ALA A 48 3.70 -19.26 9.83
CA ALA A 48 2.58 -20.14 9.51
C ALA A 48 1.72 -20.51 10.73
N GLU A 49 2.28 -20.45 11.94
CA GLU A 49 1.56 -20.76 13.18
C GLU A 49 0.43 -19.77 13.46
N LEU A 50 0.58 -18.51 13.02
CA LEU A 50 -0.45 -17.47 13.16
C LEU A 50 -1.77 -17.83 12.49
N ARG A 51 -1.78 -18.74 11.49
CA ARG A 51 -3.02 -19.20 10.85
C ARG A 51 -4.01 -19.81 11.84
N LYS A 52 -3.52 -20.41 12.93
CA LYS A 52 -4.37 -21.05 13.94
C LYS A 52 -5.18 -20.02 14.74
N PHE A 53 -4.70 -18.78 14.79
CA PHE A 53 -5.31 -17.67 15.53
C PHE A 53 -6.07 -16.72 14.60
N ALA A 54 -6.35 -17.12 13.36
CA ALA A 54 -6.84 -16.19 12.36
C ALA A 54 -8.21 -15.58 12.68
N ASP A 55 -9.07 -16.40 13.27
CA ASP A 55 -10.41 -16.02 13.69
C ASP A 55 -10.47 -15.55 15.15
N ASP A 56 -9.31 -15.37 15.81
CA ASP A 56 -9.23 -14.89 17.18
C ASP A 56 -9.48 -13.37 17.24
N GLU A 57 -10.51 -12.96 17.98
CA GLU A 57 -10.94 -11.56 18.05
C GLU A 57 -9.89 -10.65 18.72
N ASP A 58 -9.13 -11.16 19.70
CA ASP A 58 -8.10 -10.40 20.39
C ASP A 58 -6.93 -10.15 19.45
N LEU A 59 -6.48 -11.17 18.69
CA LEU A 59 -5.44 -10.99 17.67
C LEU A 59 -5.90 -9.98 16.61
N GLN A 60 -7.13 -10.10 16.11
CA GLN A 60 -7.67 -9.18 15.10
C GLN A 60 -7.77 -7.74 15.63
N SER A 61 -8.10 -7.56 16.91
CA SER A 61 -8.14 -6.25 17.57
C SER A 61 -6.75 -5.62 17.67
N GLU A 62 -5.77 -6.37 18.16
CA GLU A 62 -4.37 -5.93 18.26
C GLU A 62 -3.79 -5.59 16.88
N TRP A 63 -4.07 -6.44 15.87
CA TRP A 63 -3.59 -6.26 14.50
C TRP A 63 -4.14 -4.98 13.87
N ARG A 64 -5.45 -4.74 14.01
CA ARG A 64 -6.11 -3.49 13.56
C ARG A 64 -5.53 -2.27 14.27
N ALA A 65 -5.27 -2.36 15.57
CA ALA A 65 -4.67 -1.27 16.33
C ALA A 65 -3.24 -0.95 15.85
N ALA A 66 -2.42 -1.97 15.59
CA ALA A 66 -1.08 -1.80 15.04
C ALA A 66 -1.12 -1.17 13.63
N LYS A 67 -2.05 -1.60 12.78
CA LYS A 67 -2.28 -1.00 11.46
C LYS A 67 -2.65 0.48 11.59
N LYS A 68 -3.60 0.84 12.45
CA LYS A 68 -4.02 2.22 12.69
C LYS A 68 -2.87 3.09 13.19
N LYS A 69 -2.03 2.59 14.11
CA LYS A 69 -0.81 3.29 14.57
C LYS A 69 0.14 3.58 13.41
N ASN A 70 0.32 2.65 12.48
CA ASN A 70 1.15 2.87 11.29
C ASN A 70 0.53 3.87 10.32
N LYS A 71 -0.80 3.87 10.14
CA LYS A 71 -1.51 4.87 9.32
C LYS A 71 -1.34 6.27 9.88
N LEU A 72 -1.43 6.46 11.20
CA LEU A 72 -1.19 7.76 11.83
C LEU A 72 0.22 8.31 11.55
N LYS A 73 1.25 7.46 11.56
CA LYS A 73 2.61 7.89 11.17
C LYS A 73 2.66 8.39 9.72
N VAL A 74 1.92 7.75 8.81
CA VAL A 74 1.83 8.18 7.40
C VAL A 74 1.02 9.47 7.26
N VAL A 75 -0.06 9.66 8.02
CA VAL A 75 -0.78 10.93 8.09
C VAL A 75 0.17 12.06 8.49
N SER A 76 0.97 11.86 9.54
CA SER A 76 1.97 12.83 9.98
C SER A 76 3.00 13.13 8.89
N LEU A 77 3.51 12.08 8.22
CA LEU A 77 4.46 12.24 7.12
C LEU A 77 3.87 13.03 5.94
N ILE A 78 2.63 12.74 5.54
CA ILE A 78 1.94 13.46 4.46
C ILE A 78 1.77 14.93 4.85
N LYS A 79 1.37 15.20 6.10
CA LYS A 79 1.19 16.56 6.61
C LYS A 79 2.51 17.34 6.63
N GLU A 80 3.58 16.74 7.12
CA GLU A 80 4.92 17.35 7.13
C GLU A 80 5.41 17.68 5.71
N ARG A 81 5.23 16.76 4.76
CA ARG A 81 5.79 16.89 3.41
C ARG A 81 4.97 17.74 2.46
N THR A 82 3.65 17.76 2.65
CA THR A 82 2.74 18.36 1.68
C THR A 82 1.86 19.45 2.28
N GLY A 83 1.82 19.59 3.61
CA GLY A 83 0.91 20.49 4.33
C GLY A 83 -0.51 19.96 4.49
N TYR A 84 -0.86 18.85 3.82
CA TYR A 84 -2.22 18.32 3.83
C TYR A 84 -2.43 17.21 4.85
N THR A 85 -3.62 17.16 5.44
CA THR A 85 -4.05 16.07 6.31
C THR A 85 -4.94 15.10 5.52
N VAL A 86 -4.94 13.82 5.90
CA VAL A 86 -5.81 12.78 5.34
C VAL A 86 -6.42 11.97 6.49
N ASN A 87 -7.63 11.46 6.29
CA ASN A 87 -8.35 10.67 7.30
C ASN A 87 -7.67 9.30 7.51
N PRO A 88 -7.16 8.97 8.71
CA PRO A 88 -6.54 7.66 8.99
C PRO A 88 -7.53 6.49 9.00
N ASP A 89 -8.83 6.75 9.16
CA ASP A 89 -9.88 5.72 9.19
C ASP A 89 -10.34 5.34 7.78
N ALA A 90 -10.06 6.18 6.78
CA ALA A 90 -10.25 5.83 5.37
C ALA A 90 -9.25 4.76 4.93
N MET A 91 -9.62 3.91 3.98
CA MET A 91 -8.77 2.84 3.50
C MET A 91 -7.55 3.38 2.74
N PHE A 92 -6.34 2.98 3.13
CA PHE A 92 -5.10 3.41 2.48
C PHE A 92 -4.81 2.51 1.28
N ASP A 93 -5.02 3.06 0.10
CA ASP A 93 -4.93 2.37 -1.19
C ASP A 93 -3.65 2.78 -1.91
N ILE A 94 -2.62 1.92 -1.88
CA ILE A 94 -1.24 2.33 -2.10
C ILE A 94 -0.66 1.68 -3.36
N GLN A 95 -0.02 2.47 -4.21
CA GLN A 95 0.79 1.99 -5.32
C GLN A 95 2.16 2.68 -5.32
N ILE A 96 3.15 2.04 -4.68
CA ILE A 96 4.52 2.54 -4.66
C ILE A 96 5.46 1.63 -5.45
N LYS A 97 6.00 2.18 -6.54
CA LYS A 97 6.93 1.49 -7.45
C LYS A 97 7.48 2.48 -8.47
N ARG A 98 8.57 2.12 -9.16
CA ARG A 98 9.07 2.90 -10.30
C ARG A 98 7.92 3.22 -11.28
N ILE A 99 7.85 4.48 -11.73
CA ILE A 99 6.80 4.90 -12.64
C ILE A 99 7.14 4.41 -14.04
N HIS A 100 6.29 3.54 -14.56
CA HIS A 100 6.49 2.91 -15.87
C HIS A 100 5.16 2.37 -16.39
N GLU A 101 4.92 2.48 -17.70
CA GLU A 101 3.71 1.99 -18.34
C GLU A 101 3.35 0.54 -17.99
N TYR A 102 4.31 -0.39 -17.97
CA TYR A 102 4.05 -1.80 -17.62
C TYR A 102 3.69 -2.03 -16.14
N LYS A 103 4.02 -1.08 -15.25
CA LYS A 103 3.62 -1.12 -13.83
C LYS A 103 2.20 -0.58 -13.63
N ARG A 104 1.56 -0.08 -14.69
CA ARG A 104 0.14 0.27 -14.79
C ARG A 104 -0.36 1.23 -13.70
N GLN A 105 0.44 2.24 -13.33
CA GLN A 105 -0.06 3.37 -12.53
C GLN A 105 -1.20 4.09 -13.25
N LEU A 106 -1.12 4.18 -14.59
CA LEU A 106 -2.19 4.72 -15.44
C LEU A 106 -3.52 3.98 -15.26
N LEU A 107 -3.50 2.64 -15.19
CA LEU A 107 -4.71 1.85 -14.97
C LEU A 107 -5.36 2.16 -13.61
N ASN A 108 -4.53 2.26 -12.56
CA ASN A 108 -5.03 2.55 -11.22
C ASN A 108 -5.69 3.94 -11.17
N ILE A 109 -5.01 4.98 -11.69
CA ILE A 109 -5.59 6.33 -11.69
C ILE A 109 -6.85 6.44 -12.55
N LEU A 110 -6.94 5.71 -13.67
CA LEU A 110 -8.19 5.65 -14.45
C LEU A 110 -9.34 4.99 -13.67
N GLY A 111 -9.05 3.94 -12.88
CA GLY A 111 -10.04 3.36 -11.96
C GLY A 111 -10.48 4.32 -10.86
N ILE A 112 -9.59 5.19 -10.37
CA ILE A 112 -9.94 6.28 -9.46
C ILE A 112 -10.83 7.32 -10.15
N VAL A 113 -10.49 7.74 -11.37
CA VAL A 113 -11.30 8.67 -12.16
C VAL A 113 -12.70 8.11 -12.41
N TYR A 114 -12.83 6.82 -12.70
CA TYR A 114 -14.13 6.16 -12.84
C TYR A 114 -14.97 6.24 -11.57
N ARG A 115 -14.38 5.92 -10.40
CA ARG A 115 -15.07 6.02 -9.10
C ARG A 115 -15.48 7.46 -8.79
N TYR A 116 -14.58 8.41 -9.03
CA TYR A 116 -14.88 9.84 -8.87
C TYR A 116 -16.06 10.27 -9.75
N LYS A 117 -16.05 9.92 -11.04
CA LYS A 117 -17.18 10.19 -11.96
C LYS A 117 -18.49 9.59 -11.42
N LYS A 118 -18.46 8.34 -10.95
CA LYS A 118 -19.65 7.70 -10.36
C LYS A 118 -20.14 8.39 -9.10
N MET A 119 -19.23 8.85 -8.24
CA MET A 119 -19.60 9.64 -7.05
C MET A 119 -20.29 10.95 -7.45
N LYS A 120 -19.79 11.65 -8.47
CA LYS A 120 -20.38 12.90 -8.97
C LYS A 120 -21.77 12.72 -9.59
N GLU A 121 -22.07 11.53 -10.10
CA GLU A 121 -23.38 11.17 -10.67
C GLU A 121 -24.42 10.74 -9.61
N MET A 122 -24.03 10.65 -8.33
CA MET A 122 -24.87 10.17 -7.23
C MET A 122 -25.21 11.28 -6.24
N SER A 123 -26.32 11.12 -5.52
CA SER A 123 -26.61 11.94 -4.34
C SER A 123 -25.64 11.65 -3.20
N ALA A 124 -25.47 12.58 -2.25
CA ALA A 124 -24.53 12.40 -1.14
C ALA A 124 -24.81 11.12 -0.31
N SER A 125 -26.08 10.82 -0.04
CA SER A 125 -26.49 9.63 0.71
C SER A 125 -26.17 8.32 -0.03
N GLU A 126 -26.31 8.30 -1.35
CA GLU A 126 -25.97 7.14 -2.17
C GLU A 126 -24.46 6.91 -2.22
N ARG A 127 -23.67 7.98 -2.32
CA ARG A 127 -22.20 7.90 -2.33
C ARG A 127 -21.65 7.25 -1.06
N GLU A 128 -22.12 7.69 0.10
CA GLU A 128 -21.67 7.18 1.40
C GLU A 128 -21.98 5.69 1.58
N LYS A 129 -23.12 5.22 1.03
CA LYS A 129 -23.50 3.80 1.07
C LYS A 129 -22.72 2.97 0.05
N ALA A 130 -22.42 3.53 -1.12
CA ALA A 130 -21.81 2.79 -2.23
C ALA A 130 -20.28 2.69 -2.12
N PHE A 131 -19.62 3.64 -1.46
CA PHE A 131 -18.16 3.73 -1.45
C PHE A 131 -17.58 3.79 -0.04
N VAL A 132 -16.59 2.94 0.22
CA VAL A 132 -15.73 3.06 1.40
C VAL A 132 -14.76 4.23 1.20
N PRO A 133 -14.57 5.12 2.19
CA PRO A 133 -13.61 6.20 2.12
C PRO A 133 -12.20 5.72 1.79
N ARG A 134 -11.49 6.40 0.89
CA ARG A 134 -10.16 6.00 0.41
C ARG A 134 -9.15 7.14 0.39
N VAL A 135 -7.94 6.83 0.82
CA VAL A 135 -6.74 7.63 0.58
C VAL A 135 -5.85 6.88 -0.40
N CYS A 136 -5.91 7.26 -1.66
CA CYS A 136 -5.13 6.67 -2.74
C CYS A 136 -3.73 7.30 -2.80
N ILE A 137 -2.69 6.54 -2.51
CA ILE A 137 -1.31 7.03 -2.43
C ILE A 137 -0.47 6.45 -3.57
N PHE A 138 0.05 7.32 -4.42
CA PHE A 138 1.04 6.98 -5.44
C PHE A 138 2.44 7.39 -4.97
N GLY A 139 3.43 6.54 -5.22
CA GLY A 139 4.82 6.87 -4.95
C GLY A 139 5.78 6.23 -5.95
N GLY A 140 6.86 6.92 -6.26
CA GLY A 140 7.86 6.42 -7.20
C GLY A 140 8.66 7.51 -7.87
N LYS A 141 9.59 7.09 -8.72
CA LYS A 141 10.37 7.96 -9.59
C LYS A 141 10.14 7.54 -11.05
N ALA A 142 9.93 8.53 -11.91
CA ALA A 142 9.99 8.37 -13.36
C ALA A 142 11.44 8.61 -13.82
N PHE A 143 11.90 7.86 -14.82
CA PHE A 143 13.21 8.12 -15.42
C PHE A 143 13.20 9.48 -16.13
N ALA A 144 14.29 10.26 -16.01
CA ALA A 144 14.30 11.67 -16.39
C ALA A 144 13.95 11.92 -17.86
N THR A 145 14.43 11.06 -18.76
CA THR A 145 14.16 11.13 -20.21
C THR A 145 12.89 10.42 -20.63
N TYR A 146 12.19 9.73 -19.71
CA TYR A 146 10.98 8.97 -20.04
C TYR A 146 9.76 9.89 -20.00
N VAL A 147 9.48 10.51 -21.16
CA VAL A 147 8.42 11.50 -21.34
C VAL A 147 7.05 10.98 -20.88
N GLN A 148 6.64 9.78 -21.31
CA GLN A 148 5.32 9.24 -20.95
C GLN A 148 5.19 8.94 -19.45
N ALA A 149 6.24 8.40 -18.82
CA ALA A 149 6.23 8.18 -17.37
C ALA A 149 6.06 9.51 -16.59
N LYS A 150 6.71 10.59 -17.05
CA LYS A 150 6.52 11.94 -16.47
C LYS A 150 5.11 12.48 -16.71
N ARG A 151 4.51 12.24 -17.88
CA ARG A 151 3.10 12.59 -18.16
C ARG A 151 2.13 11.84 -17.27
N ILE A 152 2.37 10.56 -16.96
CA ILE A 152 1.56 9.79 -16.00
C ILE A 152 1.64 10.42 -14.61
N VAL A 153 2.83 10.82 -14.14
CA VAL A 153 2.97 11.55 -12.87
C VAL A 153 2.15 12.84 -12.89
N LYS A 154 2.29 13.65 -13.94
CA LYS A 154 1.56 14.92 -14.10
C LYS A 154 0.05 14.69 -14.08
N PHE A 155 -0.43 13.66 -14.77
CA PHE A 155 -1.84 13.28 -14.79
C PHE A 155 -2.34 12.89 -13.39
N ILE A 156 -1.59 12.08 -12.64
CA ILE A 156 -1.94 11.71 -11.27
C ILE A 156 -2.01 12.95 -10.36
N THR A 157 -1.06 13.88 -10.48
CA THR A 157 -1.07 15.10 -9.66
C THR A 157 -2.23 16.03 -10.01
N ASP A 158 -2.57 16.15 -11.30
CA ASP A 158 -3.68 16.99 -11.75
C ASP A 158 -5.02 16.44 -11.28
N VAL A 159 -5.27 15.14 -11.50
CA VAL A 159 -6.47 14.44 -11.00
C VAL A 159 -6.55 14.55 -9.48
N GLY A 160 -5.43 14.38 -8.79
CA GLY A 160 -5.40 14.51 -7.34
C GLY A 160 -5.70 15.92 -6.86
N SER A 161 -5.23 16.96 -7.56
CA SER A 161 -5.59 18.35 -7.26
C SER A 161 -7.10 18.57 -7.37
N THR A 162 -7.73 18.11 -8.45
CA THR A 162 -9.18 18.23 -8.65
C THR A 162 -9.97 17.51 -7.57
N ILE A 163 -9.68 16.23 -7.32
CA ILE A 163 -10.44 15.41 -6.37
C ILE A 163 -10.28 15.93 -4.94
N ASN A 164 -9.05 16.31 -4.54
CA ASN A 164 -8.79 16.70 -3.15
C ASN A 164 -9.48 18.00 -2.73
N HIS A 165 -9.79 18.88 -3.69
CA HIS A 165 -10.45 20.17 -3.48
C HIS A 165 -11.93 20.16 -3.86
N ASP A 166 -12.50 19.02 -4.29
CA ASP A 166 -13.94 18.92 -4.56
C ASP A 166 -14.72 18.82 -3.23
N PRO A 167 -15.51 19.84 -2.86
CA PRO A 167 -16.27 19.84 -1.61
C PRO A 167 -17.37 18.77 -1.58
N GLU A 168 -17.87 18.32 -2.73
CA GLU A 168 -18.87 17.25 -2.79
C GLU A 168 -18.28 15.88 -2.45
N ILE A 169 -16.98 15.70 -2.66
CA ILE A 169 -16.29 14.45 -2.35
C ILE A 169 -15.76 14.44 -0.92
N GLY A 170 -15.25 15.58 -0.43
CA GLY A 170 -14.73 15.70 0.92
C GLY A 170 -13.65 14.65 1.21
N ASP A 171 -13.79 13.91 2.32
CA ASP A 171 -12.86 12.86 2.74
C ASP A 171 -13.22 11.46 2.23
N LEU A 172 -14.26 11.33 1.41
CA LEU A 172 -14.64 10.04 0.81
C LEU A 172 -13.58 9.53 -0.17
N LEU A 173 -12.89 10.43 -0.86
CA LEU A 173 -11.81 10.08 -1.77
C LEU A 173 -10.73 11.15 -1.75
N LYS A 174 -9.51 10.77 -1.38
CA LYS A 174 -8.31 11.60 -1.50
C LYS A 174 -7.28 10.90 -2.37
N VAL A 175 -6.56 11.66 -3.17
CA VAL A 175 -5.48 11.15 -4.03
C VAL A 175 -4.21 11.94 -3.76
N ARG A 176 -3.15 11.27 -3.31
CA ARG A 176 -1.88 11.89 -2.97
C ARG A 176 -0.73 11.27 -3.76
N SER A 177 0.15 12.11 -4.27
CA SER A 177 1.40 11.71 -4.92
C SER A 177 2.57 12.08 -4.01
N LEU A 178 3.30 11.08 -3.52
CA LEU A 178 4.54 11.24 -2.77
C LEU A 178 5.71 11.04 -3.73
N LEU A 179 6.00 12.09 -4.49
CA LEU A 179 7.19 12.17 -5.34
C LEU A 179 8.44 12.12 -4.46
N LEU A 180 9.43 11.31 -4.86
CA LEU A 180 10.68 11.07 -4.12
C LEU A 180 10.57 10.20 -2.86
N CYS A 181 9.65 9.24 -2.85
CA CYS A 181 9.61 8.20 -1.81
C CYS A 181 10.97 7.45 -1.76
N ILE A 182 11.76 7.73 -0.73
CA ILE A 182 12.99 7.01 -0.39
C ILE A 182 12.66 5.77 0.43
N LEU A 183 13.63 4.88 0.62
CA LEU A 183 13.44 3.56 1.18
C LEU A 183 12.77 3.57 2.57
N ASP A 184 13.08 4.56 3.41
CA ASP A 184 12.51 4.64 4.76
C ASP A 184 11.03 5.08 4.74
N MET A 185 10.65 5.93 3.78
CA MET A 185 9.23 6.28 3.55
C MET A 185 8.47 5.09 2.96
N LEU A 186 9.06 4.37 2.01
CA LEU A 186 8.44 3.21 1.37
C LEU A 186 8.02 2.18 2.41
N VAL A 187 8.93 1.87 3.31
CA VAL A 187 8.73 0.91 4.40
C VAL A 187 7.55 1.33 5.28
N LEU A 188 7.55 2.58 5.77
CA LEU A 188 6.45 3.08 6.59
C LEU A 188 5.10 3.03 5.87
N ILE A 189 5.07 3.48 4.62
CA ILE A 189 3.83 3.57 3.85
C ILE A 189 3.29 2.18 3.53
N MET A 190 4.15 1.21 3.22
CA MET A 190 3.71 -0.16 2.95
C MET A 190 3.03 -0.82 4.16
N PHE A 191 3.48 -0.59 5.40
CA PHE A 191 2.81 -1.18 6.58
C PHE A 191 1.49 -0.51 6.93
N SER A 192 1.28 0.73 6.49
CA SER A 192 0.00 1.43 6.58
C SER A 192 -1.02 1.00 5.52
N ALA A 193 -0.58 0.30 4.47
CA ALA A 193 -1.46 -0.08 3.36
C ALA A 193 -2.53 -1.07 3.83
N ASP A 194 -3.76 -0.78 3.46
CA ASP A 194 -4.90 -1.71 3.52
C ASP A 194 -5.05 -2.44 2.18
N ASN A 195 -4.72 -1.75 1.07
CA ASN A 195 -4.64 -2.34 -0.26
C ASN A 195 -3.33 -1.93 -0.94
N LEU A 196 -2.55 -2.91 -1.44
CA LEU A 196 -1.30 -2.66 -2.15
C LEU A 196 -1.38 -3.14 -3.60
N HIS A 197 -1.32 -2.19 -4.54
CA HIS A 197 -1.49 -2.49 -5.95
C HIS A 197 -0.24 -3.12 -6.59
N ASN A 198 -0.37 -4.38 -7.05
CA ASN A 198 0.59 -5.03 -7.93
C ASN A 198 0.03 -5.43 -9.31
N PRO A 199 -0.46 -4.46 -10.12
CA PRO A 199 -1.06 -4.78 -11.41
C PRO A 199 -0.03 -5.05 -12.51
N SER A 200 1.26 -5.30 -12.27
CA SER A 200 2.20 -5.41 -13.40
C SER A 200 1.99 -6.69 -14.23
N LEU A 201 2.22 -6.59 -15.54
CA LEU A 201 2.14 -7.73 -16.49
C LEU A 201 3.23 -8.80 -16.26
N LYS A 202 4.26 -8.49 -15.46
CA LYS A 202 5.28 -9.42 -14.94
C LYS A 202 5.36 -9.20 -13.43
N SER A 203 4.95 -10.17 -12.63
CA SER A 203 4.78 -10.02 -11.16
C SER A 203 5.90 -10.74 -10.38
N ASP A 204 6.88 -9.99 -9.88
CA ASP A 204 8.03 -10.54 -9.11
C ASP A 204 7.99 -10.24 -7.60
N ILE A 205 6.86 -9.78 -7.06
CA ILE A 205 6.74 -9.49 -5.62
C ILE A 205 5.39 -10.04 -5.16
N SER A 206 5.34 -11.34 -4.86
CA SER A 206 4.14 -12.05 -4.41
C SER A 206 4.33 -12.82 -3.11
N VAL A 207 5.56 -13.03 -2.63
CA VAL A 207 5.83 -14.07 -1.62
C VAL A 207 5.61 -13.59 -0.18
N LEU A 208 6.00 -12.35 0.18
CA LEU A 208 5.84 -11.89 1.57
C LEU A 208 4.41 -11.45 1.92
N TRP A 209 3.62 -11.03 0.93
CA TRP A 209 2.34 -10.36 1.17
C TRP A 209 1.10 -11.24 1.08
N LYS A 210 1.22 -12.44 0.49
CA LYS A 210 0.15 -13.45 0.63
C LYS A 210 -0.11 -13.81 2.10
N TRP A 211 0.84 -13.56 3.00
CA TRP A 211 0.71 -13.85 4.43
C TRP A 211 0.13 -12.71 5.27
N ILE A 212 0.29 -11.45 4.85
CA ILE A 212 -0.23 -10.27 5.57
C ILE A 212 -1.75 -10.09 5.36
N HIS A 213 -2.33 -10.77 4.36
CA HIS A 213 -3.76 -10.74 4.01
C HIS A 213 -4.50 -12.07 4.28
N ILE A 214 -3.91 -12.99 5.04
CA ILE A 214 -4.59 -14.23 5.50
C ILE A 214 -5.23 -14.03 6.90
N LEU A 215 -5.12 -12.81 7.45
CA LEU A 215 -5.91 -12.29 8.56
C LEU A 215 -6.70 -11.08 8.06
#